data_AF-A0A644YHR8-F1
#
_entry.id   AF-A0A644YHR8-F1
#
_cell.length_a   1.000
_cell.length_b   1.000
_cell.length_c   1.000
_cell.angle_alpha   90.00
_cell.angle_beta   90.00
_cell.angle_gamma   90.00
#
_symmetry.space_group_name_H-M   'P 1'
#
loop_
_entity.id
_entity.type
_entity.pdbx_description
1 polymer ?
#
loop_
_entity_poly.entity_id
_entity_poly.type
_entity_poly.pdbx_seq_one_letter_code
_entity_poly.pdbx_strand_id
1 'polypeptide(L)' 'MRNEQTLEKLKAMHLSGMADLYEQQTMDETTQSLGFEERFELLVDAESARRKSN' A
#
# COMPACT_ATOMS: atom_id res chain seq x y z
N MET A 1 -9.84 -8.70 -8.51
CA MET A 1 -8.68 -9.62 -8.42
C MET A 1 -7.73 -9.01 -7.41
N ARG A 2 -7.59 -9.61 -6.22
CA ARG A 2 -6.58 -9.20 -5.25
C ARG A 2 -5.23 -9.60 -5.84
N ASN A 3 -4.30 -8.66 -6.00
CA ASN A 3 -3.01 -8.96 -6.61
C ASN A 3 -2.09 -9.57 -5.53
N GLU A 4 -2.42 -10.79 -5.09
CA GLU A 4 -1.73 -11.52 -4.01
C GLU A 4 -0.23 -11.59 -4.27
N GLN A 5 0.16 -11.74 -5.54
CA GLN A 5 1.56 -11.68 -5.97
C GLN A 5 2.25 -10.35 -5.63
N THR A 6 1.55 -9.22 -5.75
CA THR A 6 2.08 -7.90 -5.38
C THR A 6 2.26 -7.82 -3.87
N LEU A 7 1.29 -8.30 -3.09
CA LEU A 7 1.36 -8.31 -1.63
C LEU A 7 2.55 -9.15 -1.13
N GLU A 8 2.75 -10.34 -1.72
CA GLU A 8 3.90 -11.20 -1.41
C GLU A 8 5.24 -10.53 -1.73
N LYS A 9 5.35 -9.86 -2.89
CA LYS A 9 6.55 -9.11 -3.27
C LYS A 9 6.83 -7.95 -2.31
N LEU A 10 5.80 -7.20 -1.90
CA LEU A 10 5.95 -6.11 -0.93
C LEU A 10 6.45 -6.62 0.42
N LYS A 11 5.88 -7.73 0.91
CA LYS A 11 6.32 -8.40 2.15
C LYS A 11 7.77 -8.91 2.04
N ALA A 12 8.13 -9.53 0.92
CA ALA A 12 9.49 -10.00 0.67
C ALA A 12 10.54 -8.87 0.60
N MET A 13 10.13 -7.67 0.17
CA MET A 13 10.99 -6.47 0.15
C MET A 13 11.00 -5.71 1.48
N HIS A 14 10.36 -6.23 2.54
CA HIS A 14 10.20 -5.54 3.82
C HIS A 14 9.47 -4.18 3.73
N LEU A 15 8.58 -4.03 2.74
CA LEU A 15 7.74 -2.84 2.56
C LEU A 15 6.39 -3.06 3.26
N SER A 16 6.44 -3.28 4.57
CA SER A 16 5.25 -3.71 5.33
C SER A 16 4.19 -2.62 5.42
N GLY A 17 4.56 -1.34 5.52
CA GLY A 17 3.59 -0.23 5.52
C GLY A 17 2.89 -0.10 4.17
N MET A 18 3.63 -0.30 3.08
CA MET A 18 3.07 -0.33 1.73
C MET A 18 2.12 -1.53 1.53
N ALA A 19 2.49 -2.71 2.05
CA ALA A 19 1.68 -3.93 1.93
C ALA A 19 0.33 -3.80 2.65
N ASP A 20 0.33 -3.27 3.88
CA ASP A 20 -0.88 -3.12 4.68
C ASP A 20 -1.87 -2.13 4.03
N LEU A 21 -1.36 -0.98 3.56
CA LEU A 21 -2.21 0.02 2.91
C LEU A 21 -2.67 -0.44 1.52
N TYR A 22 -1.85 -1.17 0.77
CA TYR A 22 -2.27 -1.74 -0.52
C TYR A 22 -3.45 -2.70 -0.35
N GLU A 23 -3.43 -3.53 0.69
CA GLU A 23 -4.54 -4.41 1.03
C GLU A 23 -5.81 -3.61 1.37
N GLN A 24 -5.68 -2.54 2.17
CA GLN A 24 -6.80 -1.64 2.48
C GLN A 24 -7.39 -0.97 1.24
N GLN A 25 -6.55 -0.41 0.36
CA GLN A 25 -6.99 0.22 -0.90
C GLN A 25 -7.72 -0.76 -1.83
N THR A 26 -7.42 -2.06 -1.76
CA THR A 26 -8.15 -3.07 -2.54
C THR A 26 -9.51 -3.44 -1.97
N MET A 27 -9.78 -3.12 -0.70
CA MET A 27 -11.05 -3.40 -0.02
C MET A 27 -11.95 -2.16 0.09
N ASP A 28 -11.39 -0.96 -0.04
CA ASP A 28 -12.08 0.31 0.15
C ASP A 28 -12.47 0.98 -1.19
N GLU A 29 -13.77 1.04 -1.46
CA GLU A 29 -14.33 1.69 -2.65
C GLU A 29 -14.05 3.19 -2.72
N THR A 30 -13.80 3.86 -1.59
CA THR A 30 -13.47 5.29 -1.56
C THR A 30 -12.08 5.58 -2.10
N THR A 31 -11.17 4.61 -2.01
CA THR A 31 -9.83 4.74 -2.62
C THR A 31 -9.86 4.47 -4.12
N GLN A 32 -10.92 3.82 -4.63
CA GLN A 32 -11.12 3.64 -6.07
C GLN A 32 -11.45 4.97 -6.77
N SER A 33 -12.05 5.94 -6.08
CA SER A 33 -12.33 7.27 -6.64
C SER A 33 -11.10 8.17 -6.77
N LEU A 34 -9.99 7.80 -6.11
CA LEU A 34 -8.71 8.52 -6.21
C LEU A 34 -7.96 8.15 -7.49
N GLY A 35 -7.15 9.10 -7.97
CA GLY A 35 -6.22 8.87 -9.07
C GLY A 35 -5.14 7.84 -8.71
N PHE A 36 -4.43 7.34 -9.73
CA PHE A 36 -3.30 6.43 -9.49
C PHE A 36 -2.19 7.10 -8.67
N GLU A 37 -1.83 8.34 -9.00
CA GLU A 37 -0.75 9.07 -8.32
C GLU A 37 -1.07 9.29 -6.84
N GLU A 38 -2.29 9.74 -6.51
CA GLU A 38 -2.74 9.92 -5.13
C GLU A 38 -2.68 8.59 -4.34
N ARG A 39 -3.17 7.49 -4.92
CA ARG A 39 -3.06 6.17 -4.27
C ARG A 39 -1.61 5.75 -4.06
N PHE A 40 -0.73 6.04 -5.01
CA PHE A 40 0.68 5.69 -4.94
C PHE A 40 1.42 6.53 -3.91
N GLU A 41 1.14 7.83 -3.81
CA GLU A 41 1.67 8.69 -2.75
C GLU A 41 1.30 8.18 -1.37
N LEU A 42 0.02 7.82 -1.15
CA LEU A 42 -0.43 7.24 0.12
C LEU A 42 0.34 5.97 0.49
N LEU A 43 0.61 5.09 -0.49
CA LEU A 43 1.39 3.87 -0.31
C LEU A 43 2.84 4.14 0.12
N VAL A 44 3.48 5.13 -0.52
CA VAL A 44 4.86 5.55 -0.18
C VAL A 44 4.90 6.20 1.20
N ASP A 45 3.93 7.05 1.50
CA ASP A 45 3.83 7.74 2.79
C ASP A 45 3.61 6.77 3.94
N ALA A 46 2.76 5.75 3.76
CA ALA A 46 2.54 4.71 4.77
C ALA A 46 3.84 3.96 5.11
N GLU A 47 4.62 3.58 4.09
CA GLU A 47 5.91 2.94 4.30
C GLU A 47 6.94 3.89 4.94
N SER A 48 7.01 5.13 4.47
CA SER A 48 7.91 6.15 4.99
C SER A 48 7.64 6.46 6.46
N ALA A 49 6.37 6.62 6.84
CA ALA A 49 5.95 6.82 8.22
C ALA A 49 6.37 5.63 9.10
N ARG A 50 6.14 4.39 8.63
CA ARG A 50 6.50 3.18 9.38
C ARG A 50 8.01 3.06 9.61
N ARG A 51 8.83 3.44 8.64
CA ARG A 51 10.30 3.47 8.79
C ARG A 51 10.78 4.55 9.74
N LYS A 52 10.09 5.69 9.82
CA LYS A 52 10.43 6.78 10.75
C LYS A 52 10.03 6.48 12.19
N SER A 53 9.05 5.60 12.41
CA SER A 53 8.55 5.22 13.73
C SER A 53 9.26 4.01 14.36
N ASN A 54 10.20 3.37 13.65
CA ASN A 54 11.05 2.27 14.14
C ASN A 54 12.49 2.75 14.31
#